data_AF-A0A7S6W716-F1
#
_entry.id   AF-A0A7S6W716-F1
#
_cell.length_a   1.000
_cell.length_b   1.000
_cell.length_c   1.000
_cell.angle_alpha   90.00
_cell.angle_beta   90.00
_cell.angle_gamma   90.00
#
_symmetry.space_group_name_H-M   'P 1'
#
loop_
_entity.id
_entity.type
_entity.pdbx_description
1 polymer ?
#
loop_
_entity_poly.entity_id
_entity_poly.type
_entity_poly.pdbx_seq_one_letter_code
_entity_poly.pdbx_strand_id
1 'polypeptide(L)'
;MNKLLISIFLASISYTCYAASQPAVNISRANCYAPLPQWLGLPGVGYHNESLSYDRLFASHRLRVSSQQTRYPNITRNLFYPSATSFNYTSTWRAYAGQPDSSNLGWTVTGNHQEILDSGQYIQSNTFATGCNITEW
;
A
#
# COMPACT_ATOMS: atom_id res chain seq x y z
N MET A 1 11.57 -38.17 35.61
CA MET A 1 10.78 -37.92 34.37
C MET A 1 10.19 -36.51 34.28
N ASN A 2 9.83 -35.84 35.39
CA ASN A 2 9.19 -34.51 35.35
C ASN A 2 10.03 -33.38 34.72
N LYS A 3 11.37 -33.43 34.78
CA LYS A 3 12.24 -32.37 34.25
C LYS A 3 12.31 -32.35 32.71
N LEU A 4 12.16 -33.52 32.05
CA LEU A 4 12.25 -33.64 30.60
C LEU A 4 11.00 -33.07 29.90
N LEU A 5 9.82 -33.27 30.51
CA LEU A 5 8.55 -32.72 30.02
C LEU A 5 8.51 -31.19 30.10
N ILE A 6 9.12 -30.60 31.14
CA ILE A 6 9.20 -29.14 31.28
C ILE A 6 10.09 -28.53 30.20
N SER A 7 11.23 -29.16 29.86
CA SER A 7 12.13 -28.65 28.81
C SER A 7 11.51 -28.70 27.40
N ILE A 8 10.68 -29.71 27.10
CA ILE A 8 9.96 -29.79 25.82
C ILE A 8 8.85 -28.74 25.74
N PHE A 9 8.18 -28.45 26.87
CA PHE A 9 7.14 -27.43 26.94
C PHE A 9 7.72 -25.99 26.87
N LEU A 10 8.92 -25.74 27.38
CA LEU A 10 9.59 -24.44 27.23
C LEU A 10 10.15 -24.23 25.81
N ALA A 11 10.60 -25.29 25.14
CA ALA A 11 11.12 -25.21 23.77
C ALA A 11 10.02 -24.97 22.72
N SER A 12 8.77 -25.36 22.99
CA SER A 12 7.63 -25.14 22.09
C SER A 12 7.03 -23.73 22.19
N ILE A 13 7.23 -23.01 23.30
CA ILE A 13 6.74 -21.62 23.47
C ILE A 13 7.52 -20.64 22.58
N SER A 14 8.77 -20.95 22.24
CA SER A 14 9.63 -20.05 21.45
C SER A 14 9.22 -19.91 19.98
N TYR A 15 8.32 -20.77 19.48
CA TYR A 15 7.90 -20.77 18.07
C TYR A 15 6.53 -20.13 17.82
N THR A 16 5.79 -19.70 18.84
CA THR A 16 4.42 -19.17 18.66
C THR A 16 4.33 -17.64 18.62
N CYS A 17 5.44 -16.91 18.73
CA CYS A 17 5.40 -15.45 18.94
C CYS A 17 5.63 -14.60 17.68
N TYR A 18 5.88 -15.19 16.51
CA TYR A 18 5.95 -14.44 15.26
C TYR A 18 4.57 -14.36 14.60
N ALA A 19 3.61 -13.72 15.29
CA ALA A 19 2.50 -13.08 14.60
C ALA A 19 3.05 -11.77 14.04
N ALA A 20 3.18 -11.68 12.72
CA ALA A 20 3.72 -10.51 12.04
C ALA A 20 2.92 -9.26 12.42
N SER A 21 3.61 -8.24 12.92
CA SER A 21 3.04 -7.02 13.52
C SER A 21 3.57 -5.74 12.88
N GLN A 22 4.27 -5.84 11.75
CA GLN A 22 4.90 -4.69 11.11
C GLN A 22 3.93 -4.03 10.11
N PRO A 23 3.61 -2.73 10.26
CA PRO A 23 2.74 -2.04 9.31
C PRO A 23 3.37 -1.91 7.91
N ALA A 24 2.52 -1.89 6.89
CA ALA A 24 2.89 -1.58 5.52
C ALA A 24 3.44 -0.15 5.39
N VAL A 25 4.37 0.01 4.45
CA VAL A 25 4.89 1.32 4.04
C VAL A 25 3.85 2.00 3.15
N ASN A 26 3.51 3.25 3.46
CA ASN A 26 2.46 4.00 2.78
C ASN A 26 3.05 5.25 2.13
N ILE A 27 2.82 5.41 0.83
CA ILE A 27 3.44 6.47 0.02
C ILE A 27 2.39 7.08 -0.92
N SER A 28 2.49 8.39 -1.18
CA SER A 28 1.84 9.05 -2.31
C SER A 28 2.87 9.62 -3.27
N ARG A 29 2.52 9.63 -4.55
CA ARG A 29 3.34 10.09 -5.67
C ARG A 29 2.50 10.94 -6.59
N ALA A 30 3.00 12.11 -6.92
CA ALA A 30 2.36 12.98 -7.89
C ALA A 30 3.36 13.37 -8.98
N ASN A 31 2.89 13.43 -10.22
CA ASN A 31 3.67 13.88 -11.36
C ASN A 31 5.02 13.11 -11.49
N CYS A 32 5.02 11.82 -11.19
CA CYS A 32 6.21 10.96 -11.33
C CYS A 32 6.40 10.53 -12.78
N TYR A 33 7.39 11.10 -13.46
CA TYR A 33 7.67 10.74 -14.85
C TYR A 33 8.31 9.34 -14.96
N ALA A 34 7.65 8.42 -15.68
CA ALA A 34 8.15 7.06 -15.94
C ALA A 34 7.50 6.47 -17.21
N PRO A 35 8.04 5.34 -17.75
CA PRO A 35 7.34 4.57 -18.76
C PRO A 35 5.94 4.17 -18.28
N LEU A 36 4.93 4.35 -19.13
CA LEU A 36 3.57 3.92 -18.85
C LEU A 36 3.46 2.40 -18.99
N PRO A 37 2.78 1.70 -18.08
CA PRO A 37 2.60 0.27 -18.19
C PRO A 37 1.73 -0.05 -19.41
N GLN A 38 2.28 -0.81 -20.34
CA GLN A 38 1.61 -1.17 -21.61
C GLN A 38 0.28 -1.91 -21.39
N TRP A 39 0.12 -2.58 -20.24
CA TRP A 39 -1.11 -3.31 -19.87
C TRP A 39 -2.33 -2.41 -19.60
N LEU A 40 -2.13 -1.09 -19.48
CA LEU A 40 -3.23 -0.10 -19.42
C LEU A 40 -3.63 0.43 -20.80
N GLY A 41 -3.10 -0.15 -21.89
CA GLY A 41 -3.39 0.31 -23.26
C GLY A 41 -2.78 1.66 -23.61
N LEU A 42 -1.85 2.18 -22.77
CA LEU A 42 -1.15 3.44 -22.96
C LEU A 42 0.33 3.16 -23.31
N PRO A 43 0.69 3.02 -24.59
CA PRO A 43 2.10 2.92 -24.99
C PRO A 43 2.78 4.30 -24.85
N GLY A 44 3.90 4.36 -24.12
CA GLY A 44 4.75 5.56 -24.09
C GLY A 44 5.30 5.94 -22.70
N VAL A 45 5.64 7.21 -22.55
CA VAL A 45 6.10 7.85 -21.32
C VAL A 45 5.01 8.74 -20.75
N GLY A 46 4.93 8.85 -19.43
CA GLY A 46 3.89 9.64 -18.79
C GLY A 46 4.17 9.91 -17.32
N TYR A 47 3.16 10.41 -16.64
CA TYR A 47 3.21 10.87 -15.26
C TYR A 47 2.29 10.00 -14.41
N HIS A 48 2.87 9.37 -13.40
CA HIS A 48 2.15 8.57 -12.42
C HIS A 48 1.68 9.44 -11.27
N ASN A 49 0.39 9.35 -11.00
CA ASN A 49 -0.27 9.96 -9.87
C ASN A 49 -0.93 8.83 -9.10
N GLU A 50 -0.48 8.52 -7.90
CA GLU A 50 -0.94 7.34 -7.16
C GLU A 50 -0.66 7.43 -5.66
N SER A 51 -1.45 6.70 -4.90
CA SER A 51 -1.15 6.32 -3.52
C SER A 51 -0.95 4.81 -3.45
N LEU A 52 0.06 4.37 -2.71
CA LEU A 52 0.53 2.98 -2.63
C LEU A 52 0.72 2.58 -1.16
N SER A 53 0.23 1.41 -0.79
CA SER A 53 0.62 0.68 0.42
C SER A 53 1.38 -0.57 0.02
N TYR A 54 2.49 -0.87 0.70
CA TYR A 54 3.36 -2.01 0.43
C TYR A 54 3.82 -2.68 1.74
N ASP A 55 3.50 -3.96 1.92
CA ASP A 55 4.11 -4.81 2.95
C ASP A 55 5.44 -5.42 2.46
N ARG A 56 6.56 -4.98 3.06
CA ARG A 56 7.93 -5.43 2.72
C ARG A 56 8.27 -6.85 3.11
N LEU A 57 7.55 -7.45 4.06
CA LEU A 57 8.04 -8.62 4.78
C LEU A 57 7.14 -9.84 4.59
N PHE A 58 5.83 -9.65 4.61
CA PHE A 58 4.87 -10.75 4.56
C PHE A 58 3.76 -10.46 3.55
N ALA A 59 3.09 -11.51 3.04
CA ALA A 59 2.00 -11.38 2.07
C ALA A 59 0.63 -11.47 2.74
N SER A 60 0.55 -11.26 4.06
CA SER A 60 -0.61 -11.63 4.88
C SER A 60 -1.51 -10.47 5.28
N HIS A 61 -1.05 -9.21 5.21
CA HIS A 61 -1.86 -8.09 5.67
C HIS A 61 -2.95 -7.69 4.67
N ARG A 62 -4.08 -7.25 5.22
CA ARG A 62 -5.21 -6.77 4.43
C ARG A 62 -5.07 -5.27 4.19
N LEU A 63 -4.68 -4.90 2.98
CA LEU A 63 -4.45 -3.51 2.60
C LEU A 63 -5.65 -2.93 1.84
N ARG A 64 -5.98 -1.67 2.14
CA ARG A 64 -6.91 -0.85 1.36
C ARG A 64 -6.33 0.54 1.19
N VAL A 65 -6.41 1.05 -0.03
CA VAL A 65 -5.90 2.38 -0.37
C VAL A 65 -6.96 3.14 -1.15
N SER A 66 -7.17 4.38 -0.75
CA SER A 66 -7.92 5.35 -1.54
C SER A 66 -7.03 6.54 -1.83
N SER A 67 -7.19 7.11 -3.02
CA SER A 67 -6.41 8.24 -3.51
C SER A 67 -7.35 9.31 -4.04
N GLN A 68 -7.11 10.54 -3.64
CA GLN A 68 -7.72 11.72 -4.21
C GLN A 68 -6.66 12.50 -4.97
N GLN A 69 -6.89 12.73 -6.26
CA GLN A 69 -6.00 13.51 -7.12
C GLN A 69 -6.71 14.80 -7.47
N THR A 70 -6.11 15.94 -7.20
CA THR A 70 -6.64 17.26 -7.53
C THR A 70 -5.67 18.03 -8.40
N ARG A 71 -6.15 18.72 -9.43
CA ARG A 71 -5.33 19.66 -10.21
C ARG A 71 -6.09 20.95 -10.49
N TYR A 72 -5.35 22.03 -10.71
CA TYR A 72 -5.92 23.28 -11.17
C TYR A 72 -6.39 23.17 -12.64
N PRO A 73 -7.53 23.76 -13.03
CA PRO A 73 -8.56 24.36 -12.17
C PRO A 73 -9.60 23.30 -11.71
N ASN A 74 -9.51 22.91 -10.43
CA ASN A 74 -10.50 22.10 -9.69
C ASN A 74 -10.94 20.75 -10.30
N ILE A 75 -10.06 20.06 -11.04
CA ILE A 75 -10.36 18.71 -11.50
C ILE A 75 -9.97 17.74 -10.40
N THR A 76 -10.91 16.91 -9.96
CA THR A 76 -10.71 15.91 -8.89
C THR A 76 -10.99 14.50 -9.40
N ARG A 77 -10.10 13.55 -9.12
CA ARG A 77 -10.29 12.12 -9.32
C ARG A 77 -10.27 11.43 -7.97
N ASN A 78 -11.31 10.67 -7.65
CA ASN A 78 -11.30 9.81 -6.46
C ASN A 78 -11.15 8.37 -6.93
N LEU A 79 -10.07 7.73 -6.50
CA LEU A 79 -9.66 6.39 -6.90
C LEU A 79 -9.64 5.52 -5.64
N PHE A 80 -10.25 4.33 -5.72
CA PHE A 80 -10.39 3.44 -4.57
C PHE A 80 -9.95 2.03 -4.96
N TYR A 81 -9.11 1.42 -4.13
CA TYR A 81 -8.62 0.06 -4.32
C TYR A 81 -8.69 -0.79 -3.05
N PRO A 82 -9.26 -2.02 -3.10
CA PRO A 82 -10.32 -2.48 -3.98
C PRO A 82 -11.69 -1.95 -3.50
N SER A 83 -12.77 -2.23 -4.24
CA SER A 83 -14.13 -1.78 -3.91
C SER A 83 -14.55 -2.06 -2.45
N ALA A 84 -15.46 -1.21 -1.96
CA ALA A 84 -15.85 -1.00 -0.57
C ALA A 84 -16.41 -2.21 0.24
N THR A 85 -16.39 -3.42 -0.29
CA THR A 85 -16.89 -4.64 0.38
C THR A 85 -15.90 -5.80 0.40
N SER A 86 -14.63 -5.58 0.06
CA SER A 86 -13.64 -6.66 0.08
C SER A 86 -12.26 -6.18 0.51
N PHE A 87 -11.79 -6.70 1.63
CA PHE A 87 -10.37 -6.98 1.81
C PHE A 87 -10.02 -8.09 0.81
N ASN A 88 -9.80 -7.73 -0.45
CA ASN A 88 -9.41 -8.72 -1.44
C ASN A 88 -8.01 -9.20 -1.08
N TYR A 89 -7.86 -10.52 -0.93
CA TYR A 89 -6.60 -11.23 -1.06
C TYR A 89 -6.12 -11.06 -2.50
N THR A 90 -5.62 -9.87 -2.84
CA THR A 90 -4.74 -9.77 -3.99
C THR A 90 -3.44 -10.41 -3.52
N SER A 91 -2.96 -11.42 -4.23
CA SER A 91 -1.66 -12.08 -4.01
C SER A 91 -0.46 -11.14 -4.17
N THR A 92 -0.70 -9.83 -4.08
CA THR A 92 0.22 -8.75 -4.21
C THR A 92 0.35 -8.11 -2.83
N TRP A 93 1.58 -8.10 -2.34
CA TRP A 93 2.11 -7.34 -1.21
C TRP A 93 1.91 -5.81 -1.35
N ARG A 94 1.06 -5.36 -2.27
CA ARG A 94 0.80 -3.96 -2.64
C ARG A 94 -0.68 -3.72 -2.88
N ALA A 95 -1.18 -2.59 -2.40
CA ALA A 95 -2.44 -1.99 -2.80
C ALA A 95 -2.15 -0.60 -3.37
N TYR A 96 -2.70 -0.27 -4.54
CA TYR A 96 -2.44 1.00 -5.21
C TYR A 96 -3.74 1.62 -5.72
N ALA A 97 -3.89 2.93 -5.53
CA ALA A 97 -4.98 3.71 -6.11
C ALA A 97 -4.36 4.89 -6.87
N GLY A 98 -4.43 4.84 -8.19
CA GLY A 98 -3.72 5.78 -9.04
C GLY A 98 -4.15 5.73 -10.49
N GLN A 99 -3.82 6.79 -11.22
CA GLN A 99 -4.09 6.91 -12.65
C GLN A 99 -2.91 7.60 -13.33
N PRO A 100 -2.36 7.02 -14.41
CA PRO A 100 -1.35 7.68 -15.20
C PRO A 100 -1.95 8.77 -16.11
N ASP A 101 -1.14 9.77 -16.45
CA ASP A 101 -1.41 10.77 -17.47
C ASP A 101 -0.27 10.84 -18.48
N SER A 102 -0.56 11.15 -19.75
CA SER A 102 0.47 11.29 -20.79
C SER A 102 1.34 12.55 -20.64
N SER A 103 0.93 13.50 -19.79
CA SER A 103 1.58 14.81 -19.63
C SER A 103 1.58 15.25 -18.16
N ASN A 104 2.48 16.17 -17.80
CA ASN A 104 2.48 16.77 -16.46
C ASN A 104 1.30 17.73 -16.35
N LEU A 105 0.36 17.41 -15.48
CA LEU A 105 -0.87 18.19 -15.29
C LEU A 105 -0.92 18.90 -13.94
N GLY A 106 0.19 18.88 -13.17
CA GLY A 106 0.27 19.55 -11.88
C GLY A 106 -0.69 18.97 -10.85
N TRP A 107 -0.76 17.64 -10.77
CA TRP A 107 -1.61 16.98 -9.78
C TRP A 107 -1.04 17.12 -8.37
N THR A 108 -1.96 17.20 -7.42
CA THR A 108 -1.74 16.96 -6.00
C THR A 108 -2.45 15.66 -5.66
N VAL A 109 -1.78 14.78 -4.93
CA VAL A 109 -2.28 13.44 -4.59
C VAL A 109 -2.34 13.30 -3.07
N THR A 110 -3.50 12.93 -2.56
CA THR A 110 -3.73 12.59 -1.15
C THR A 110 -4.12 11.13 -1.06
N GLY A 111 -3.41 10.35 -0.25
CA GLY A 111 -3.71 8.95 0.01
C GLY A 111 -4.31 8.73 1.40
N ASN A 112 -5.29 7.83 1.50
CA ASN A 112 -5.77 7.26 2.75
C ASN A 112 -5.59 5.75 2.69
N HIS A 113 -4.82 5.24 3.66
CA HIS A 113 -4.34 3.87 3.72
C HIS A 113 -4.89 3.20 4.97
N GLN A 114 -5.43 1.99 4.80
CA GLN A 114 -6.01 1.18 5.86
C GLN A 114 -5.40 -0.21 5.80
N GLU A 115 -5.02 -0.76 6.94
CA GLU A 115 -4.38 -2.06 7.07
C GLU A 115 -4.96 -2.83 8.27
N ILE A 116 -5.21 -4.13 8.09
CA ILE A 116 -5.45 -5.06 9.20
C ILE A 116 -4.29 -6.05 9.24
N LEU A 117 -3.56 -6.03 10.36
CA LEU A 117 -2.44 -6.94 10.64
C LEU A 117 -2.94 -8.33 11.07
N ASP A 118 -2.04 -9.32 11.05
CA ASP A 118 -2.34 -10.70 11.48
C ASP A 118 -2.76 -10.78 12.96
N SER A 119 -2.31 -9.83 13.78
CA SER A 119 -2.74 -9.66 15.17
C SER A 119 -4.20 -9.23 15.32
N GLY A 120 -4.87 -8.85 14.23
CA GLY A 120 -6.19 -8.21 14.21
C GLY A 120 -6.14 -6.70 14.46
N GLN A 121 -4.96 -6.11 14.65
CA GLN A 121 -4.80 -4.67 14.80
C GLN A 121 -5.17 -3.94 13.51
N TYR A 122 -6.00 -2.90 13.64
CA TYR A 122 -6.33 -1.99 12.56
C TYR A 122 -5.44 -0.75 12.60
N ILE A 123 -4.86 -0.40 11.44
CA ILE A 123 -3.98 0.76 11.28
C ILE A 123 -4.53 1.62 10.14
N GLN A 124 -4.47 2.94 10.35
CA GLN A 124 -4.82 3.91 9.33
C GLN A 124 -3.77 5.01 9.26
N SER A 125 -3.44 5.43 8.05
CA SER A 125 -2.53 6.53 7.80
C SER A 125 -2.93 7.33 6.56
N ASN A 126 -2.45 8.57 6.47
CA ASN A 126 -2.66 9.42 5.31
C ASN A 126 -1.32 9.85 4.74
N THR A 127 -1.26 10.00 3.42
CA THR A 127 -0.07 10.46 2.70
C THR A 127 -0.45 11.60 1.75
N PHE A 128 0.54 12.40 1.34
CA PHE A 128 0.33 13.56 0.48
C PHE A 128 1.55 13.80 -0.41
N ALA A 129 1.32 14.16 -1.67
CA ALA A 129 2.37 14.50 -2.62
C ALA A 129 1.92 15.54 -3.66
N THR A 130 2.78 16.52 -3.95
CA THR A 130 2.66 17.44 -5.09
C THR A 130 3.71 17.18 -6.17
N GLY A 131 4.69 16.34 -5.86
CA GLY A 131 5.76 15.93 -6.76
C GLY A 131 6.17 14.49 -6.50
N CYS A 132 7.21 14.06 -7.21
CA CYS A 132 7.67 12.69 -7.12
C CYS A 132 8.57 12.53 -5.89
N ASN A 133 8.02 12.03 -4.79
CA ASN A 133 8.81 11.73 -3.61
C ASN A 133 9.19 10.24 -3.58
N ILE A 134 10.42 9.96 -4.01
CA ILE A 134 10.98 8.62 -4.18
C ILE A 134 11.81 8.24 -2.92
N THR A 135 11.82 9.05 -1.84
CA THR A 135 12.80 8.89 -0.75
C THR A 135 12.53 7.76 0.25
N GLU A 136 11.49 6.95 0.08
CA GLU A 136 11.23 5.78 0.92
C GLU A 136 11.15 4.53 0.04
N TRP A 137 12.29 3.88 -0.18
CA TRP A 137 12.35 2.53 -0.78
C TRP A 137 12.56 1.48 0.26
#